data_AF-A0A0R1FA19-F1
#
_entry.id   AF-A0A0R1FA19-F1
#
_cell.length_a   1.000
_cell.length_b   1.000
_cell.length_c   1.000
_cell.angle_alpha   90.00
_cell.angle_beta   90.00
_cell.angle_gamma   90.00
#
_symmetry.space_group_name_H-M   'P 1'
#
loop_
_entity.id
_entity.type
_entity.pdbx_description
1 polymer ?
#
loop_
_entity_poly.entity_id
_entity_poly.type
_entity_poly.pdbx_seq_one_letter_code
_entity_poly.pdbx_strand_id
1 'polypeptide(L)' 'MIINNVKLIRGNQRLFLKFPETTQGRVVYPLSAELYQYLLQQTIEYYNHYKSELKNNSDF' A
#
# COMPACT_ATOMS: atom_id res chain seq x y z
N MET A 1 -13.61 2.31 -9.62
CA MET A 1 -12.52 3.31 -9.70
C MET A 1 -11.21 2.60 -9.35
N ILE A 2 -10.15 2.79 -10.13
CA ILE A 2 -8.82 2.18 -9.86
C ILE A 2 -7.82 3.32 -9.65
N ILE A 3 -6.98 3.22 -8.62
CA ILE A 3 -5.91 4.18 -8.34
C ILE A 3 -4.58 3.45 -8.52
N ASN A 4 -3.83 3.84 -9.55
CA ASN A 4 -2.52 3.27 -9.85
C ASN A 4 -1.41 4.01 -9.08
N ASN A 5 -0.22 3.41 -9.03
CA ASN A 5 0.99 4.02 -8.45
C ASN A 5 0.92 4.35 -6.95
N VAL A 6 0.05 3.67 -6.19
CA VAL A 6 0.10 3.67 -4.73
C VAL A 6 1.27 2.81 -4.28
N LYS A 7 2.10 3.32 -3.36
CA LYS A 7 3.29 2.63 -2.85
C LYS A 7 3.16 2.33 -1.37
N LEU A 8 3.42 1.09 -0.96
CA LEU A 8 3.64 0.74 0.44
C LEU A 8 5.10 1.03 0.81
N ILE A 9 5.33 1.96 1.73
CA ILE A 9 6.67 2.42 2.11
C ILE A 9 6.95 2.04 3.56
N ARG A 10 8.17 1.57 3.84
CA ARG A 10 8.69 1.38 5.19
C ARG A 10 9.37 2.65 5.68
N GLY A 11 8.70 3.39 6.55
CA GLY A 11 9.33 4.47 7.31
C GLY A 11 10.11 3.92 8.51
N ASN A 12 10.74 4.83 9.25
CA ASN A 12 11.58 4.47 10.41
C ASN A 12 10.80 3.76 11.52
N GLN A 13 9.51 4.06 11.68
CA GLN A 13 8.66 3.54 12.77
C GLN A 13 7.50 2.68 12.29
N ARG A 14 6.98 2.92 11.08
CA ARG A 14 5.78 2.24 10.58
C ARG A 14 5.73 2.17 9.07
N LEU A 15 4.92 1.23 8.56
CA LEU A 15 4.50 1.19 7.18
C LEU A 15 3.45 2.28 6.91
N PHE A 16 3.46 2.86 5.71
CA PHE A 16 2.46 3.83 5.28
C PHE A 16 2.23 3.77 3.76
N LEU A 17 1.08 4.26 3.31
CA LEU A 17 0.76 4.37 1.88
C LEU A 17 1.16 5.75 1.37
N LYS A 18 1.97 5.77 0.30
CA LYS A 18 2.22 6.97 -0.51
C LYS A 18 1.33 6.92 -1.75
N PHE A 19 0.40 7.86 -1.82
CA PHE A 19 -0.50 8.01 -2.96
C PHE A 19 0.14 8.82 -4.09
N PRO A 20 -0.32 8.64 -5.34
CA PRO A 20 0.19 9.41 -6.48
C PRO A 20 -0.23 10.89 -6.40
N GLU A 21 0.64 11.72 -6.95
CA GLU A 21 0.32 13.11 -7.30
C GLU A 21 -0.19 13.16 -8.74
N THR A 22 -1.19 14.00 -9.00
CA THR A 22 -1.63 14.31 -10.36
C THR A 22 -0.58 15.15 -11.07
N THR A 23 -0.68 15.27 -12.40
CA THR A 23 0.18 16.13 -13.22
C THR A 23 0.14 17.61 -12.82
N GLN A 24 -0.88 18.01 -12.04
CA GLN A 24 -1.06 19.36 -11.51
C GLN A 24 -0.54 19.48 -10.07
N GLY A 25 0.14 18.47 -9.53
CA GLY A 25 0.68 18.45 -8.17
C GLY A 25 -0.36 18.21 -7.08
N ARG A 26 -1.57 17.72 -7.41
CA ARG A 26 -2.59 17.40 -6.41
C ARG A 26 -2.41 15.96 -5.92
N VAL A 27 -2.37 15.74 -4.62
CA VAL A 27 -2.33 14.38 -4.06
C VAL A 27 -3.73 13.76 -4.16
N VAL A 28 -3.82 12.56 -4.73
CA VAL A 28 -5.05 11.75 -4.63
C VAL A 28 -5.03 11.07 -3.27
N TYR A 29 -5.88 11.50 -2.33
CA TYR A 29 -5.84 10.98 -0.96
C TYR A 29 -7.21 10.45 -0.50
N PRO A 30 -7.26 9.44 0.40
CA PRO A 30 -8.52 8.97 0.96
C PRO A 30 -9.31 10.08 1.66
N LEU A 31 -10.63 10.01 1.54
CA LEU A 31 -11.54 11.03 2.09
C LEU A 31 -11.58 11.06 3.62
N SER A 32 -11.21 9.97 4.29
CA SER A 32 -11.21 9.87 5.74
C SER A 32 -10.02 9.07 6.28
N ALA A 33 -9.75 9.25 7.57
CA ALA A 33 -8.70 8.52 8.27
C ALA A 33 -9.03 7.02 8.35
N GLU A 34 -10.30 6.67 8.56
CA GLU A 34 -10.78 5.29 8.62
C GLU A 34 -10.55 4.59 7.28
N LEU A 35 -10.89 5.25 6.16
CA LEU A 35 -10.64 4.70 4.84
C LEU A 35 -9.15 4.51 4.58
N TYR A 36 -8.31 5.46 5.00
CA TYR A 36 -6.86 5.31 4.91
C TYR A 36 -6.36 4.10 5.71
N GLN A 37 -6.81 3.94 6.97
CA GLN A 37 -6.39 2.81 7.82
C GLN A 37 -6.84 1.47 7.24
N TYR A 38 -8.08 1.41 6.74
CA TYR A 38 -8.60 0.23 6.05
C TYR A 38 -7.73 -0.16 4.85
N LEU A 39 -7.42 0.81 3.97
CA LEU A 39 -6.56 0.57 2.80
C LEU A 39 -5.14 0.15 3.20
N LEU A 40 -4.57 0.77 4.23
CA LEU A 40 -3.25 0.41 4.73
C LEU A 40 -3.23 -1.03 5.24
N GLN A 41 -4.22 -1.42 6.04
CA GLN A 41 -4.34 -2.78 6.56
C GLN A 41 -4.47 -3.81 5.43
N GLN A 42 -5.40 -3.60 4.49
CA GLN A 42 -5.60 -4.51 3.37
C GLN A 42 -4.35 -4.64 2.49
N THR A 43 -3.62 -3.54 2.28
CA THR A 43 -2.36 -3.57 1.50
C THR A 43 -1.26 -4.34 2.21
N ILE A 44 -1.15 -4.19 3.54
CA ILE A 44 -0.17 -4.93 4.35
C ILE A 44 -0.48 -6.43 4.36
N GLU A 45 -1.75 -6.79 4.55
CA GLU A 45 -2.21 -8.18 4.52
C GLU A 45 -1.88 -8.84 3.19
N TYR A 46 -2.22 -8.18 2.07
CA TYR A 46 -1.90 -8.67 0.73
C TYR A 46 -0.39 -8.82 0.50
N TYR A 47 0.41 -7.83 0.88
CA TYR A 47 1.87 -7.89 0.75
C TYR A 47 2.47 -9.06 1.54
N ASN A 48 2.01 -9.27 2.77
CA ASN A 48 2.49 -10.36 3.62
C ASN A 48 2.10 -11.73 3.05
N HIS A 49 0.88 -11.87 2.53
CA HIS A 49 0.42 -13.08 1.84
C HIS A 49 1.31 -13.39 0.64
N TYR A 50 1.48 -12.42 -0.26
CA TYR A 50 2.31 -12.59 -1.46
C TYR A 50 3.76 -12.93 -1.13
N LYS A 51 4.34 -12.28 -0.12
CA LYS A 51 5.69 -12.59 0.36
C LYS A 51 5.80 -14.01 0.93
N SER A 52 4.75 -14.50 1.60
CA SER A 52 4.69 -15.87 2.11
C SER A 52 4.66 -16.88 0.97
N GLU A 53 3.84 -16.63 -0.06
CA GLU A 53 3.75 -17.50 -1.24
C GLU A 53 5.06 -17.54 -2.03
N LEU A 54 5.73 -16.39 -2.20
CA LEU A 54 7.05 -16.34 -2.84
C LEU A 54 8.10 -17.17 -2.10
N LYS A 55 8.10 -17.13 -0.77
CA LYS A 55 9.02 -17.95 0.03
C LYS A 55 8.75 -19.44 -0.13
N ASN A 56 7.48 -19.86 -0.10
CA ASN A 56 7.12 -21.27 -0.27
C ASN A 56 7.48 -21.80 -1.66
N ASN A 57 7.52 -20.93 -2.68
CA ASN A 57 7.90 -21.30 -4.05
C ASN A 57 9.42 -21.24 -4.30
N SER A 58 10.22 -20.68 -3.40
CA SER A 58 11.70 -20.61 -3.53
C SER A 58 12.43 -21.76 -2.84
N ASP A 59 11.71 -22.64 -2.14
CA ASP A 59 12.25 -23.80 -1.42
C ASP A 59 12.20 -25.11 -2.26
N PHE A 60 12.06 -24.99 -3.59
CA PHE A 60 12.12 -26.09 -4.57
C PHE A 60 13.33 -25.95 -5.51
#